data_AF-A0A7S3WB26-F1
#
_entry.id   AF-A0A7S3WB26-F1
#
_cell.length_a   1.000
_cell.length_b   1.000
_cell.length_c   1.000
_cell.angle_alpha   90.00
_cell.angle_beta   90.00
_cell.angle_gamma   90.00
#
_symmetry.space_group_name_H-M   'P 1'
#
loop_
_entity.id
_entity.type
_entity.pdbx_description
1 polymer ?
#
loop_
_entity_poly.entity_id
_entity_poly.type
_entity_poly.pdbx_seq_one_letter_code
_entity_poly.pdbx_strand_id
1 'polypeptide(L)'
;HLYSQMVAEVEPSIRFCTYNLNRNGGDGAPAAEMDGKDVEGLAVAEGASDILRSKLEQVLAATRARQAENLTELLVLGERVPIKSDKTRLCIVRGQQLLNEVEGTVRSTKEEATVIDSAGGESDAVEDQMTKYDKLFVAFNDALDSVRTDLHAVSREHTAKSGVAEANLRKLQAGLLWQKLHHTVRRTLLLVERLRQGKGPTGSR
;
A
#
# COMPACT_ATOMS: atom_id res chain seq x y z
N HIS A 1 6.59 13.16 -34.97
CA HIS A 1 6.67 11.77 -34.46
C HIS A 1 7.93 11.50 -33.67
N LEU A 2 9.14 11.62 -34.24
CA LEU A 2 10.40 11.35 -33.50
C LEU A 2 10.59 12.22 -32.25
N TYR A 3 10.36 13.53 -32.34
CA TYR A 3 10.50 14.44 -31.20
C TYR A 3 9.51 14.14 -30.07
N SER A 4 8.28 13.74 -30.39
CA SER A 4 7.26 13.37 -29.39
C SER A 4 7.65 12.09 -28.64
N GLN A 5 8.28 11.13 -29.33
CA GLN A 5 8.79 9.91 -28.71
C GLN A 5 9.99 10.19 -27.79
N MET A 6 10.92 11.05 -28.23
CA MET A 6 12.04 11.49 -27.40
C MET A 6 11.57 12.24 -26.14
N VAL A 7 10.54 13.08 -26.26
CA VAL A 7 9.94 13.76 -25.09
C VAL A 7 9.34 12.74 -24.13
N ALA A 8 8.58 11.76 -24.61
CA ALA A 8 7.98 10.72 -23.77
C ALA A 8 9.03 9.87 -23.02
N GLU A 9 10.19 9.64 -23.63
CA GLU A 9 11.30 8.88 -23.03
C GLU A 9 12.05 9.67 -21.94
N VAL A 10 12.22 10.98 -22.12
CA VAL A 10 12.99 11.82 -21.18
C VAL A 10 12.12 12.37 -20.04
N GLU A 11 10.82 12.50 -20.26
CA GLU A 11 9.83 13.01 -19.31
C GLU A 11 9.90 12.36 -17.90
N PRO A 12 10.02 11.02 -17.75
CA PRO A 12 10.15 10.39 -16.43
C PRO A 12 11.43 10.81 -15.68
N SER A 13 12.53 11.01 -16.42
CA SER A 13 13.80 11.46 -15.85
C SER A 13 13.72 12.89 -15.34
N ILE A 14 13.05 13.77 -16.09
CA ILE A 14 12.83 15.18 -15.70
C ILE A 14 12.01 15.24 -14.43
N ARG A 15 10.88 14.53 -14.35
CA ARG A 15 10.04 14.49 -13.15
C ARG A 15 10.79 13.98 -11.93
N PHE A 16 11.62 12.93 -12.10
CA PHE A 16 12.46 12.43 -11.01
C PHE A 16 13.50 13.47 -10.55
N CYS A 17 14.13 14.19 -11.47
CA CYS A 17 15.06 15.27 -11.12
C CYS A 17 14.35 16.40 -10.36
N THR A 18 13.16 16.83 -10.80
CA THR A 18 12.35 17.84 -10.11
C THR A 18 11.99 17.40 -8.69
N TYR A 19 11.56 16.15 -8.52
CA TYR A 19 11.27 15.58 -7.20
C TYR A 19 12.49 15.64 -6.26
N ASN A 20 13.67 15.24 -6.72
CA ASN A 20 14.89 15.25 -5.89
C ASN A 20 15.37 16.67 -5.55
N LEU A 21 15.24 17.62 -6.49
CA LEU A 21 15.58 19.02 -6.25
C LEU A 21 14.69 19.62 -5.15
N ASN A 22 13.38 19.34 -5.19
CA ASN A 22 12.43 19.83 -4.19
C ASN A 22 12.65 19.16 -2.82
N ARG A 23 12.96 17.85 -2.80
CA ARG A 23 13.28 17.11 -1.58
C ARG A 23 14.53 17.62 -0.87
N ASN A 24 15.51 18.11 -1.61
CA ASN A 24 16.78 18.59 -1.08
C ASN A 24 16.82 20.12 -0.82
N GLY A 25 15.67 20.80 -0.92
CA GLY A 25 15.54 22.23 -0.59
C GLY A 25 15.96 23.20 -1.69
N GLY A 26 15.88 22.82 -2.97
CA GLY A 26 16.11 23.71 -4.10
C GLY A 26 15.00 24.75 -4.31
N ASP A 27 15.37 25.95 -4.72
CA ASP A 27 14.52 27.16 -4.90
C ASP A 27 13.60 27.11 -6.15
N GLY A 28 12.97 25.96 -6.43
CA GLY A 28 12.23 25.70 -7.67
C GLY A 28 10.72 25.53 -7.49
N ALA A 29 9.97 26.62 -7.67
CA ALA A 29 8.51 26.67 -7.95
C ALA A 29 7.55 26.04 -6.91
N PRO A 30 6.28 26.51 -6.80
CA PRO A 30 5.37 26.06 -5.76
C PRO A 30 5.00 24.58 -5.94
N ALA A 31 5.19 23.85 -4.85
CA ALA A 31 4.79 22.48 -4.54
C ALA A 31 3.61 21.92 -5.36
N ALA A 32 3.92 21.08 -6.35
CA ALA A 32 3.22 19.82 -6.41
C ALA A 32 3.98 18.89 -5.46
N GLU A 33 3.43 18.61 -4.27
CA GLU A 33 3.87 17.47 -3.48
C GLU A 33 3.63 16.23 -4.36
N MET A 34 4.65 15.80 -5.09
CA MET A 34 4.62 14.50 -5.72
C MET A 34 4.54 13.48 -4.59
N ASP A 35 3.37 12.90 -4.41
CA ASP A 35 3.11 11.88 -3.40
C ASP A 35 3.93 10.63 -3.76
N GLY A 36 4.17 9.74 -2.80
CA GLY A 36 4.85 8.46 -3.06
C GLY A 36 4.24 7.69 -4.24
N LYS A 37 2.93 7.88 -4.48
CA LYS A 37 2.20 7.37 -5.65
C LYS A 37 2.73 7.87 -7.00
N ASP A 38 3.16 9.12 -7.11
CA ASP A 38 3.68 9.67 -8.37
C ASP A 38 5.06 9.08 -8.70
N VAL A 39 5.86 8.81 -7.65
CA VAL A 39 7.17 8.17 -7.76
C VAL A 39 7.04 6.69 -8.12
N GLU A 40 6.01 6.02 -7.60
CA GLU A 40 5.69 4.62 -7.93
C GLU A 40 5.13 4.49 -9.36
N GLY A 41 4.30 5.44 -9.81
CA GLY A 41 3.85 5.52 -11.20
C GLY A 41 4.98 5.73 -12.21
N LEU A 42 6.03 6.49 -11.84
CA LEU A 42 7.23 6.67 -12.65
C LEU A 42 8.09 5.40 -12.75
N ALA A 43 8.07 4.54 -11.73
CA ALA A 43 8.82 3.28 -11.75
C ALA A 43 8.21 2.23 -12.69
N VAL A 44 6.89 2.30 -12.89
CA VAL A 44 6.11 1.39 -13.74
C VAL A 44 5.96 1.90 -15.18
N ALA A 45 6.31 3.16 -15.46
CA ALA A 45 6.18 3.75 -16.79
C ALA A 45 7.01 3.01 -17.87
N GLU A 46 6.36 2.67 -18.99
CA GLU A 46 7.04 2.19 -20.20
C GLU A 46 7.98 3.29 -20.73
N GLY A 47 9.27 2.98 -20.84
CA GLY A 47 10.32 3.93 -21.27
C GLY A 47 11.29 4.37 -20.17
N ALA A 48 11.03 4.08 -18.89
CA ALA A 48 12.03 4.29 -17.85
C ALA A 48 13.21 3.30 -18.03
N SER A 49 14.43 3.83 -18.12
CA SER A 49 15.63 2.97 -18.12
C SER A 49 15.73 2.16 -16.82
N ASP A 50 16.31 0.97 -16.87
CA ASP A 50 16.46 0.10 -15.69
C ASP A 50 17.24 0.79 -14.55
N ILE A 51 18.15 1.70 -14.90
CA ILE A 51 18.89 2.53 -13.94
C ILE A 51 17.95 3.50 -13.22
N LEU A 52 17.01 4.12 -13.92
CA LEU A 52 16.02 5.02 -13.31
C LEU A 52 15.05 4.24 -12.42
N ARG A 53 14.59 3.06 -12.85
CA ARG A 53 13.77 2.18 -12.01
C ARG A 53 14.47 1.82 -10.70
N SER A 54 15.73 1.39 -10.78
CA SER A 54 16.52 1.08 -9.59
C SER A 54 16.69 2.29 -8.65
N LYS A 55 16.93 3.49 -9.20
CA LYS A 55 16.99 4.72 -8.39
C LYS A 55 15.66 5.09 -7.77
N LEU A 56 14.55 4.94 -8.48
CA LEU A 56 13.19 5.16 -7.98
C LEU A 56 12.88 4.20 -6.84
N GLU A 57 13.18 2.91 -6.98
CA GLU A 57 13.03 1.92 -5.92
C GLU A 57 13.84 2.27 -4.67
N GLN A 58 15.08 2.75 -4.83
CA GLN A 58 15.90 3.21 -3.70
C GLN A 58 15.28 4.42 -2.98
N VAL A 59 14.76 5.40 -3.72
CA VAL A 59 14.09 6.57 -3.15
C VAL A 59 12.80 6.19 -2.44
N LEU A 60 12.01 5.28 -3.01
CA LEU A 60 10.82 4.72 -2.39
C LEU A 60 11.16 3.97 -1.10
N ALA A 61 12.20 3.13 -1.12
CA ALA A 61 12.69 2.42 0.06
C ALA A 61 13.16 3.39 1.16
N ALA A 62 13.93 4.42 0.81
CA ALA A 62 14.37 5.45 1.75
C ALA A 62 13.20 6.25 2.33
N THR A 63 12.17 6.51 1.53
CA THR A 63 10.95 7.20 1.99
C THR A 63 10.15 6.33 2.96
N ARG A 64 10.01 5.04 2.66
CA ARG A 64 9.41 4.04 3.57
C ARG A 64 10.19 3.94 4.87
N ALA A 65 11.52 3.94 4.82
CA ALA A 65 12.36 3.95 6.02
C ALA A 65 12.13 5.19 6.89
N ARG A 66 12.10 6.38 6.28
CA ARG A 66 11.78 7.63 7.00
C ARG A 66 10.38 7.65 7.60
N GLN A 67 9.37 7.14 6.88
CA GLN A 67 8.01 6.97 7.41
C GLN A 67 8.00 5.99 8.59
N ALA A 68 8.75 4.89 8.49
CA ALA A 68 8.86 3.90 9.55
C ALA A 68 9.61 4.44 10.78
N GLU A 69 10.57 5.34 10.64
CA GLU A 69 11.21 6.01 11.77
C GLU A 69 10.22 6.86 12.58
N ASN A 70 9.29 7.53 11.89
CA ASN A 70 8.27 8.35 12.54
C ASN A 70 7.12 7.52 13.17
N LEU A 71 6.90 6.28 12.72
CA LEU A 71 5.82 5.40 13.20
C LEU A 71 6.16 4.71 14.54
N THR A 72 6.40 5.50 15.58
CA THR A 72 6.81 4.97 16.89
C THR A 72 5.68 4.26 17.66
N GLU A 73 4.43 4.52 17.30
CA GLU A 73 3.24 3.95 17.92
C GLU A 73 2.11 3.75 16.90
N LEU A 74 1.23 2.78 17.18
CA LEU A 74 0.05 2.49 16.39
C LEU A 74 -1.20 2.48 17.27
N LEU A 75 -2.27 3.09 16.79
CA LEU A 75 -3.55 3.06 17.47
C LEU A 75 -4.27 1.74 17.20
N VAL A 76 -4.47 0.93 18.24
CA VAL A 76 -5.18 -0.36 18.18
C VAL A 76 -6.35 -0.30 19.16
N LEU A 77 -7.59 -0.42 18.66
CA LEU A 77 -8.81 -0.35 19.47
C LEU A 77 -8.90 0.89 20.40
N GLY A 78 -8.38 2.03 19.94
CA GLY A 78 -8.37 3.28 20.71
C GLY A 78 -7.15 3.46 21.63
N GLU A 79 -6.29 2.45 21.76
CA GLU A 79 -5.08 2.52 22.58
C GLU A 79 -3.83 2.70 21.72
N ARG A 80 -2.87 3.51 22.19
CA ARG A 80 -1.57 3.68 21.53
C ARG A 80 -0.63 2.56 21.95
N VAL A 81 -0.24 1.73 21.00
CA VAL A 81 0.67 0.59 21.19
C VAL A 81 2.04 0.95 20.62
N PRO A 82 3.11 0.97 21.43
CA PRO A 82 4.45 1.32 20.95
C PRO A 82 5.05 0.22 20.07
N ILE A 83 5.75 0.61 19.00
CA ILE A 83 6.42 -0.29 18.06
C ILE A 83 7.93 -0.05 18.09
N LYS A 84 8.66 -0.96 18.75
CA LYS A 84 10.12 -0.82 18.94
C LYS A 84 10.93 -1.34 17.76
N SER A 85 10.45 -2.40 17.11
CA SER A 85 11.18 -3.08 16.03
C SER A 85 11.04 -2.31 14.72
N ASP A 86 12.17 -1.89 14.15
CA ASP A 86 12.27 -1.18 12.87
C ASP A 86 11.65 -2.00 11.74
N LYS A 87 11.89 -3.32 11.76
CA LYS A 87 11.32 -4.27 10.80
C LYS A 87 9.79 -4.25 10.86
N THR A 88 9.23 -4.31 12.06
CA THR A 88 7.78 -4.26 12.29
C THR A 88 7.19 -2.93 11.81
N ARG A 89 7.87 -1.80 12.08
CA ARG A 89 7.45 -0.47 11.58
C ARG A 89 7.43 -0.44 10.04
N LEU A 90 8.47 -0.93 9.38
CA LEU A 90 8.53 -1.00 7.91
C LEU A 90 7.40 -1.85 7.32
N CYS A 91 7.12 -3.02 7.88
CA CYS A 91 6.03 -3.87 7.42
C CYS A 91 4.66 -3.20 7.60
N ILE A 92 4.44 -2.48 8.71
CA ILE A 92 3.19 -1.75 8.95
C ILE A 92 3.03 -0.58 7.98
N VAL A 93 4.08 0.22 7.74
CA VAL A 93 4.05 1.32 6.76
C VAL A 93 3.71 0.79 5.37
N ARG A 94 4.31 -0.33 4.96
CA ARG A 94 3.97 -0.99 3.69
C ARG A 94 2.49 -1.40 3.64
N GLY A 95 1.97 -1.97 4.73
CA GLY A 95 0.55 -2.31 4.84
C GLY A 95 -0.37 -1.09 4.73
N GLN A 96 -0.01 0.03 5.35
CA GLN A 96 -0.77 1.29 5.28
C GLN A 96 -0.81 1.89 3.86
N GLN A 97 0.31 1.81 3.12
CA GLN A 97 0.37 2.25 1.72
C GLN A 97 -0.60 1.45 0.85
N LEU A 98 -0.53 0.12 0.93
CA LEU A 98 -1.42 -0.78 0.19
C LEU A 98 -2.88 -0.64 0.61
N LEU A 99 -3.14 -0.33 1.89
CA LEU A 99 -4.48 -0.03 2.38
C LEU A 99 -5.05 1.21 1.69
N ASN A 100 -4.28 2.29 1.61
CA ASN A 100 -4.67 3.52 0.92
C ASN A 100 -4.89 3.30 -0.59
N GLU A 101 -4.16 2.37 -1.21
CA GLU A 101 -4.38 1.97 -2.61
C GLU A 101 -5.72 1.26 -2.78
N VAL A 102 -6.03 0.28 -1.92
CA VAL A 102 -7.30 -0.48 -1.94
C VAL A 102 -8.49 0.41 -1.63
N GLU A 103 -8.35 1.37 -0.72
CA GLU A 103 -9.44 2.31 -0.39
C GLU A 103 -9.62 3.40 -1.46
N GLY A 104 -8.52 3.86 -2.06
CA GLY A 104 -8.54 4.82 -3.16
C GLY A 104 -9.34 4.31 -4.36
N THR A 105 -9.17 3.05 -4.72
CA THR A 105 -9.90 2.44 -5.84
C THR A 105 -11.37 2.23 -5.56
N VAL A 106 -11.75 1.84 -4.34
CA VAL A 106 -13.17 1.74 -3.93
C VAL A 106 -13.87 3.10 -4.01
N ARG A 107 -13.14 4.18 -3.77
CA ARG A 107 -13.67 5.54 -3.88
C ARG A 107 -13.87 5.93 -5.35
N SER A 108 -12.88 5.66 -6.20
CA SER A 108 -12.96 5.90 -7.65
C SER A 108 -14.10 5.12 -8.30
N THR A 109 -14.29 3.84 -7.95
CA THR A 109 -15.37 3.03 -8.53
C THR A 109 -16.76 3.48 -8.07
N LYS A 110 -16.91 4.05 -6.87
CA LYS A 110 -18.19 4.65 -6.43
C LYS A 110 -18.53 5.94 -7.16
N GLU A 111 -17.53 6.74 -7.53
CA GLU A 111 -17.71 7.97 -8.29
C GLU A 111 -18.00 7.63 -9.78
N GLU A 112 -17.31 6.63 -10.36
CA GLU A 112 -17.53 6.17 -11.74
C GLU A 112 -18.80 5.31 -11.92
N ALA A 113 -19.29 4.63 -10.87
CA ALA A 113 -20.56 3.89 -10.90
C ALA A 113 -21.80 4.79 -11.09
N THR A 114 -21.65 6.12 -11.04
CA THR A 114 -22.73 7.04 -11.45
C THR A 114 -22.79 7.30 -12.95
N VAL A 115 -21.81 6.84 -13.74
CA VAL A 115 -21.67 7.19 -15.17
C VAL A 115 -21.65 5.98 -16.11
N ILE A 116 -21.34 4.77 -15.66
CA ILE A 116 -21.10 3.64 -16.58
C ILE A 116 -22.21 2.59 -16.44
N ASP A 117 -23.33 2.88 -17.10
CA ASP A 117 -24.21 1.85 -17.64
C ASP A 117 -23.66 1.49 -19.03
N SER A 118 -23.29 0.22 -19.24
CA SER A 118 -22.87 -0.41 -20.51
C SER A 118 -21.36 -0.46 -20.85
N ALA A 119 -20.93 -1.70 -21.14
CA ALA A 119 -19.76 -2.14 -21.93
C ALA A 119 -18.45 -2.49 -21.18
N GLY A 120 -18.27 -3.79 -20.89
CA GLY A 120 -17.00 -4.51 -21.00
C GLY A 120 -15.87 -4.26 -19.98
N GLY A 121 -15.84 -3.11 -19.30
CA GLY A 121 -14.72 -2.69 -18.43
C GLY A 121 -14.78 -3.16 -16.97
N GLU A 122 -15.94 -3.65 -16.50
CA GLU A 122 -16.12 -4.01 -15.08
C GLU A 122 -15.31 -5.25 -14.66
N SER A 123 -15.05 -6.19 -15.57
CA SER A 123 -14.32 -7.42 -15.24
C SER A 123 -12.83 -7.13 -14.95
N ASP A 124 -12.19 -6.27 -15.74
CA ASP A 124 -10.78 -5.92 -15.59
C ASP A 124 -10.55 -5.08 -14.33
N ALA A 125 -11.46 -4.16 -14.02
CA ALA A 125 -11.39 -3.35 -12.79
C ALA A 125 -11.51 -4.21 -11.51
N VAL A 126 -12.37 -5.24 -11.53
CA VAL A 126 -12.52 -6.18 -10.41
C VAL A 126 -11.29 -7.08 -10.27
N GLU A 127 -10.67 -7.50 -11.38
CA GLU A 127 -9.43 -8.27 -11.38
C GLU A 127 -8.27 -7.45 -10.82
N ASP A 128 -8.10 -6.21 -11.29
CA ASP A 128 -7.13 -5.26 -10.74
C ASP A 128 -7.32 -5.03 -9.25
N GLN A 129 -8.57 -4.88 -8.81
CA GLN A 129 -8.88 -4.74 -7.40
C GLN A 129 -8.52 -6.00 -6.60
N MET A 130 -8.67 -7.18 -7.19
CA MET A 130 -8.28 -8.44 -6.57
C MET A 130 -6.76 -8.52 -6.37
N THR A 131 -5.97 -8.12 -7.37
CA THR A 131 -4.50 -8.11 -7.25
C THR A 131 -4.01 -7.19 -6.14
N LYS A 132 -4.70 -6.06 -5.91
CA LYS A 132 -4.40 -5.13 -4.81
C LYS A 132 -4.67 -5.77 -3.46
N TYR A 133 -5.78 -6.49 -3.32
CA TYR A 133 -6.05 -7.27 -2.09
C TYR A 133 -5.00 -8.36 -1.85
N ASP A 134 -4.55 -9.06 -2.90
CA ASP A 134 -3.53 -10.10 -2.75
C ASP A 134 -2.20 -9.51 -2.25
N LYS A 135 -1.77 -8.37 -2.82
CA LYS A 135 -0.60 -7.61 -2.33
C LYS A 135 -0.79 -7.16 -0.87
N LEU A 136 -1.97 -6.64 -0.52
CA LEU A 136 -2.30 -6.23 0.84
C LEU A 136 -2.21 -7.39 1.84
N PHE A 137 -2.69 -8.58 1.47
CA PHE A 137 -2.60 -9.75 2.35
C PHE A 137 -1.17 -10.26 2.55
N VAL A 138 -0.33 -10.20 1.51
CA VAL A 138 1.10 -10.47 1.68
C VAL A 138 1.71 -9.50 2.70
N ALA A 139 1.43 -8.21 2.59
CA ALA A 139 1.93 -7.22 3.55
C ALA A 139 1.41 -7.45 4.98
N PHE A 140 0.14 -7.84 5.15
CA PHE A 140 -0.37 -8.22 6.47
C PHE A 140 0.33 -9.46 7.04
N ASN A 141 0.63 -10.46 6.21
CA ASN A 141 1.37 -11.65 6.65
C ASN A 141 2.80 -11.27 7.06
N ASP A 142 3.50 -10.47 6.26
CA ASP A 142 4.85 -9.97 6.58
C ASP A 142 4.86 -9.22 7.93
N ALA A 143 3.86 -8.36 8.17
CA ALA A 143 3.70 -7.64 9.42
C ALA A 143 3.42 -8.59 10.59
N LEU A 144 2.49 -9.53 10.44
CA LEU A 144 2.17 -10.53 11.48
C LEU A 144 3.38 -11.42 11.81
N ASP A 145 4.15 -11.80 10.81
CA ASP A 145 5.37 -12.61 11.00
C ASP A 145 6.46 -11.79 11.70
N SER A 146 6.63 -10.50 11.37
CA SER A 146 7.55 -9.62 12.09
C SER A 146 7.17 -9.47 13.57
N VAL A 147 5.89 -9.27 13.88
CA VAL A 147 5.39 -9.22 15.26
C VAL A 147 5.57 -10.56 15.97
N ARG A 148 5.35 -11.68 15.28
CA ARG A 148 5.60 -13.02 15.84
C ARG A 148 7.07 -13.20 16.20
N THR A 149 7.99 -12.77 15.34
CA THR A 149 9.43 -12.82 15.64
C THR A 149 9.80 -11.96 16.84
N ASP A 150 9.25 -10.74 16.96
CA ASP A 150 9.46 -9.88 18.12
C ASP A 150 8.90 -10.52 19.40
N LEU A 151 7.73 -11.15 19.33
CA LEU A 151 7.08 -11.82 20.45
C LEU A 151 7.89 -13.04 20.92
N HIS A 152 8.47 -13.80 19.99
CA HIS A 152 9.42 -14.87 20.32
C HIS A 152 10.72 -14.34 20.95
N ALA A 153 11.20 -13.16 20.56
CA ALA A 153 12.38 -12.56 21.17
C ALA A 153 12.09 -12.10 22.61
N VAL A 154 10.97 -11.41 22.81
CA VAL A 154 10.57 -10.89 24.13
C VAL A 154 10.21 -12.00 25.12
N SER A 155 9.63 -13.11 24.66
CA SER A 155 9.25 -14.22 25.56
C SER A 155 10.45 -14.96 26.17
N ARG A 156 11.65 -14.81 25.60
CA ARG A 156 12.90 -15.35 26.17
C ARG A 156 13.41 -14.52 27.33
N GLU A 157 12.94 -13.29 27.47
CA GLU A 157 13.26 -12.41 28.59
C GLU A 157 12.16 -12.51 29.65
N HIS A 158 12.52 -12.87 30.89
CA HIS A 158 11.57 -12.94 32.01
C HIS A 158 11.74 -11.76 32.97
N THR A 159 11.41 -10.56 32.49
CA THR A 159 11.44 -9.32 33.28
C THR A 159 10.08 -8.64 33.31
N ALA A 160 9.82 -7.75 34.28
CA ALA A 160 8.58 -6.97 34.29
C ALA A 160 8.41 -6.11 33.02
N LYS A 161 9.52 -5.62 32.45
CA LYS A 161 9.52 -4.85 31.21
C LYS A 161 9.17 -5.71 29.98
N SER A 162 9.63 -6.96 29.95
CA SER A 162 9.29 -7.89 28.86
C SER A 162 7.81 -8.29 28.91
N GLY A 163 7.22 -8.46 30.10
CA GLY A 163 5.77 -8.71 30.22
C GLY A 163 4.90 -7.60 29.61
N VAL A 164 5.24 -6.33 29.84
CA VAL A 164 4.55 -5.18 29.21
C VAL A 164 4.77 -5.16 27.70
N ALA A 165 5.99 -5.41 27.24
CA ALA A 165 6.30 -5.46 25.81
C ALA A 165 5.53 -6.60 25.10
N GLU A 166 5.43 -7.76 25.73
CA GLU A 166 4.71 -8.92 25.22
C GLU A 166 3.20 -8.65 25.11
N ALA A 167 2.61 -8.00 26.13
CA ALA A 167 1.21 -7.57 26.09
C ALA A 167 0.95 -6.58 24.94
N ASN A 168 1.84 -5.61 24.74
CA ASN A 168 1.75 -4.66 23.63
C ASN A 168 1.85 -5.36 22.26
N LEU A 169 2.80 -6.29 22.10
CA LEU A 169 2.93 -7.06 20.85
C LEU A 169 1.70 -7.94 20.57
N ARG A 170 1.07 -8.53 21.60
CA ARG A 170 -0.20 -9.25 21.44
C ARG A 170 -1.34 -8.35 20.99
N LYS A 171 -1.45 -7.14 21.55
CA LYS A 171 -2.44 -6.13 21.10
C LYS A 171 -2.19 -5.77 19.64
N LEU A 172 -0.94 -5.49 19.27
CA LEU A 172 -0.55 -5.19 17.89
C LEU A 172 -0.92 -6.34 16.93
N GLN A 173 -0.61 -7.58 17.31
CA GLN A 173 -0.97 -8.77 16.55
C GLN A 173 -2.48 -8.89 16.36
N ALA A 174 -3.26 -8.69 17.42
CA ALA A 174 -4.72 -8.72 17.35
C ALA A 174 -5.28 -7.63 16.43
N GLY A 175 -4.72 -6.41 16.47
CA GLY A 175 -5.09 -5.31 15.59
C GLY A 175 -4.83 -5.63 14.12
N LEU A 176 -3.63 -6.13 13.79
CA LEU A 176 -3.29 -6.55 12.42
C LEU A 176 -4.16 -7.70 11.92
N LEU A 177 -4.46 -8.67 12.78
CA LEU A 177 -5.34 -9.79 12.44
C LEU A 177 -6.77 -9.30 12.16
N TRP A 178 -7.28 -8.39 12.98
CA TRP A 178 -8.59 -7.77 12.78
C TRP A 178 -8.65 -7.03 11.43
N GLN A 179 -7.65 -6.19 11.12
CA GLN A 179 -7.59 -5.49 9.83
C GLN A 179 -7.57 -6.49 8.66
N LYS A 180 -6.70 -7.51 8.72
CA LYS A 180 -6.63 -8.56 7.69
C LYS A 180 -7.98 -9.26 7.50
N LEU A 181 -8.67 -9.59 8.59
CA LEU A 181 -9.98 -10.26 8.52
C LEU A 181 -11.05 -9.31 7.96
N HIS A 182 -11.05 -8.05 8.37
CA HIS A 182 -11.93 -7.02 7.82
C HIS A 182 -11.79 -6.90 6.29
N HIS A 183 -10.55 -6.86 5.78
CA HIS A 183 -10.31 -6.81 4.34
C HIS A 183 -10.57 -8.14 3.63
N THR A 184 -10.39 -9.28 4.30
CA THR A 184 -10.84 -10.58 3.79
C THR A 184 -12.34 -10.57 3.51
N VAL A 185 -13.15 -10.10 4.46
CA VAL A 185 -14.60 -10.00 4.29
C VAL A 185 -14.96 -9.06 3.13
N ARG A 186 -14.28 -7.93 2.98
CA ARG A 186 -14.53 -7.00 1.88
C ARG A 186 -14.21 -7.61 0.51
N ARG A 187 -13.08 -8.31 0.38
CA ARG A 187 -12.72 -9.03 -0.85
C ARG A 187 -13.71 -10.14 -1.19
N THR A 188 -14.17 -10.91 -0.19
CA THR A 188 -15.14 -11.98 -0.43
C THR A 188 -16.50 -11.42 -0.86
N LEU A 189 -16.93 -10.29 -0.29
CA LEU A 189 -18.14 -9.60 -0.75
C LEU A 189 -18.03 -9.15 -2.21
N LEU A 190 -16.88 -8.60 -2.63
CA LEU A 190 -16.61 -8.24 -4.03
C LEU A 190 -16.73 -9.45 -4.97
N LEU A 191 -16.19 -10.61 -4.57
CA LEU A 191 -16.31 -11.86 -5.33
C LEU A 191 -17.77 -12.33 -5.44
N VAL A 192 -18.53 -12.25 -4.34
CA VAL A 192 -19.95 -12.62 -4.33
C VAL A 192 -20.76 -11.71 -5.26
N GLU A 193 -20.50 -10.40 -5.25
CA GLU A 193 -21.14 -9.44 -6.15
C GLU A 193 -20.84 -9.78 -7.63
N ARG A 194 -19.57 -10.04 -7.97
CA ARG A 194 -19.18 -10.50 -9.32
C ARG A 194 -19.92 -11.77 -9.74
N LEU A 195 -19.97 -12.77 -8.86
CA LEU A 195 -20.66 -14.03 -9.14
C LEU A 195 -22.18 -13.86 -9.30
N ARG A 196 -22.78 -12.90 -8.59
CA ARG A 196 -24.21 -12.55 -8.76
C ARG A 196 -24.48 -11.87 -10.10
N GLN A 197 -23.61 -10.96 -10.53
CA GLN A 197 -23.71 -10.30 -11.84
C GLN A 197 -23.54 -11.30 -13.00
N GLY A 198 -22.62 -12.26 -12.87
CA GLY A 198 -22.43 -13.34 -13.84
C GLY A 198 -23.60 -14.34 -13.92
N LYS A 199 -24.57 -14.27 -13.00
CA LYS A 199 -25.75 -15.16 -12.92
C LYS A 199 -27.05 -14.46 -13.35
N GLY A 200 -26.96 -13.39 -14.16
CA GLY A 200 -28.11 -12.76 -14.83
C GLY A 200 -28.96 -13.76 -15.64
N PRO A 201 -30.24 -13.46 -15.93
CA PRO A 201 -31.30 -14.43 -16.15
C PRO A 201 -31.22 -15.13 -17.52
N THR A 202 -30.29 -16.06 -17.69
CA THR A 202 -30.33 -17.08 -18.75
C THR A 202 -30.88 -18.37 -18.15
N GLY A 203 -32.14 -18.33 -17.75
CA GLY A 203 -32.76 -19.43 -17.04
C GLY A 203 -34.27 -19.31 -16.88
N SER A 204 -34.99 -18.94 -17.94
CA SER A 204 -36.36 -19.45 -18.10
C SER A 204 -36.37 -20.33 -19.34
N ARG A 205 -36.69 -21.60 -19.09
CA ARG A 205 -37.30 -22.50 -20.07
C ARG A 205 -38.57 -21.88 -20.63
#